data_AF-A0A0G1KMZ2-F1
#
_entry.id   AF-A0A0G1KMZ2-F1
#
_cell.length_a   1.000
_cell.length_b   1.000
_cell.length_c   1.000
_cell.angle_alpha   90.00
_cell.angle_beta   90.00
_cell.angle_gamma   90.00
#
_symmetry.space_group_name_H-M   'P 1'
#
loop_
_entity.id
_entity.type
_entity.pdbx_description
1 polymer ?
#
loop_
_entity_poly.entity_id
_entity_poly.type
_entity_poly.pdbx_seq_one_letter_code
_entity_poly.pdbx_strand_id
1 'polypeptide(L)'
;MCFNYHLGHCPGACVGEITSSKYSAHLGRLKKFLSGQFIILDKSLNQEIKTAIKKQAYEQANEIKSQINGLHYILSTKDSSLLLKLSDATDALQYKIVQKLKHPLLKKPPIRIECYDLAHLQGENYVGSLAVFIKGAPSTQDYRHFNIRLPDRSDPFAMRQIIERRFNHKEWGTPDLIVLDGGIPQLSIATPAIPPHIPVIALAKKKETIYFYDSEYKIVTLNLPIEDPVLNLFRNLRDEAHRFANSFHIKQRRKSLIS
;
A
#
# COMPACT_ATOMS: atom_id res chain seq x y z
N MET A 1 -33.41 -21.93 -16.47
CA MET A 1 -32.20 -22.68 -16.06
C MET A 1 -31.01 -21.74 -16.16
N CYS A 2 -30.28 -21.48 -15.06
CA CYS A 2 -29.18 -20.51 -15.05
C CYS A 2 -27.84 -21.22 -15.30
N PHE A 3 -27.20 -20.97 -16.44
CA PHE A 3 -25.94 -21.62 -16.83
C PHE A 3 -24.83 -21.49 -15.77
N ASN A 4 -24.66 -20.28 -15.20
CA ASN A 4 -23.64 -20.02 -14.18
C ASN A 4 -23.88 -20.76 -12.86
N TYR A 5 -25.14 -21.11 -12.54
CA TYR A 5 -25.45 -21.95 -11.38
C TYR A 5 -25.00 -23.39 -11.63
N HIS A 6 -25.30 -23.95 -12.81
CA HIS A 6 -24.90 -25.31 -13.15
C HIS A 6 -23.38 -25.49 -13.27
N LEU A 7 -22.65 -24.43 -13.61
CA LEU A 7 -21.19 -24.41 -13.58
C LEU A 7 -20.59 -24.17 -12.18
N GLY A 8 -21.42 -23.95 -11.15
CA GLY A 8 -20.93 -23.66 -9.79
C GLY A 8 -20.31 -22.28 -9.61
N HIS A 9 -20.44 -21.37 -10.59
CA HIS A 9 -19.92 -20.00 -10.50
C HIS A 9 -20.85 -19.02 -9.79
N CYS A 10 -22.10 -19.42 -9.57
CA CYS A 10 -23.12 -18.58 -8.95
C CYS A 10 -23.89 -19.38 -7.89
N PRO A 11 -24.20 -18.80 -6.72
CA PRO A 11 -25.00 -19.46 -5.70
C PRO A 11 -26.51 -19.57 -6.03
N GLY A 12 -26.94 -19.15 -7.22
CA GLY A 12 -28.30 -19.41 -7.70
C GLY A 12 -29.40 -18.53 -7.11
N ALA A 13 -29.11 -17.28 -6.73
CA ALA A 13 -30.11 -16.36 -6.17
C ALA A 13 -31.31 -16.13 -7.12
N CYS A 14 -31.06 -16.04 -8.43
CA CYS A 14 -32.10 -15.84 -9.44
C CYS A 14 -33.02 -17.06 -9.64
N VAL A 15 -32.58 -18.25 -9.21
CA VAL A 15 -33.31 -19.52 -9.36
C VAL A 15 -33.85 -20.04 -8.03
N GLY A 16 -33.68 -19.29 -6.93
CA GLY A 16 -34.24 -19.63 -5.60
C GLY A 16 -33.45 -20.66 -4.80
N GLU A 17 -32.28 -21.08 -5.30
CA GLU A 17 -31.46 -22.15 -4.70
C GLU A 17 -30.69 -21.68 -3.45
N ILE A 18 -30.61 -20.37 -3.22
CA ILE A 18 -30.05 -19.77 -2.01
C ILE A 18 -31.08 -18.86 -1.33
N THR A 19 -31.18 -18.97 0.00
CA THR A 19 -32.05 -18.10 0.79
C THR A 19 -31.48 -16.68 0.86
N SER A 20 -32.36 -15.69 0.96
CA SER A 20 -31.97 -14.28 1.06
C SER A 20 -30.98 -14.03 2.23
N SER A 21 -31.19 -14.71 3.36
CA SER A 21 -30.28 -14.66 4.52
C SER A 21 -28.87 -15.19 4.20
N LYS A 22 -28.77 -16.37 3.56
CA LYS A 22 -27.47 -16.94 3.15
C LYS A 22 -26.77 -16.08 2.09
N TYR A 23 -27.53 -15.54 1.14
CA TYR A 23 -26.99 -14.64 0.11
C TYR A 23 -26.45 -13.34 0.72
N SER A 24 -27.17 -12.75 1.68
CA SER A 24 -26.70 -11.58 2.42
C SER A 24 -25.42 -11.87 3.21
N ALA A 25 -25.26 -13.07 3.77
CA ALA A 25 -24.02 -13.48 4.43
C ALA A 25 -22.84 -13.55 3.45
N HIS A 26 -23.06 -14.09 2.23
CA HIS A 26 -22.06 -14.11 1.17
C HIS A 26 -21.66 -12.68 0.75
N LEU A 27 -22.62 -11.78 0.58
CA LEU A 27 -22.35 -10.36 0.31
C LEU A 27 -21.55 -9.69 1.44
N GLY A 28 -21.84 -10.02 2.70
CA GLY A 28 -21.08 -9.54 3.85
C GLY A 28 -19.61 -9.97 3.78
N ARG A 29 -19.34 -11.23 3.44
CA ARG A 29 -17.97 -11.74 3.24
C ARG A 29 -17.27 -11.07 2.06
N LEU A 30 -17.97 -10.91 0.94
CA LEU A 30 -17.44 -10.23 -0.25
C LEU A 30 -17.10 -8.76 0.05
N LYS A 31 -17.97 -8.07 0.79
CA LYS A 31 -17.73 -6.69 1.24
C LYS A 31 -16.49 -6.60 2.13
N LYS A 32 -16.31 -7.54 3.07
CA LYS A 32 -15.10 -7.64 3.90
C LYS A 32 -13.85 -7.89 3.06
N PHE A 33 -13.94 -8.78 2.07
CA PHE A 33 -12.86 -9.04 1.13
C PHE A 33 -12.47 -7.78 0.32
N LEU A 34 -13.41 -7.14 -0.37
CA LEU A 34 -13.13 -5.98 -1.23
C LEU A 34 -12.65 -4.75 -0.43
N SER A 35 -13.16 -4.58 0.80
CA SER A 35 -12.73 -3.52 1.72
C SER A 35 -11.38 -3.79 2.39
N GLY A 36 -10.79 -4.98 2.21
CA GLY A 36 -9.49 -5.33 2.78
C GLY A 36 -9.53 -5.87 4.20
N GLN A 37 -10.69 -6.21 4.74
CA GLN A 37 -10.85 -6.81 6.08
C GLN A 37 -10.54 -8.32 6.06
N PHE A 38 -9.43 -8.72 5.44
CA PHE A 38 -9.09 -10.13 5.20
C PHE A 38 -8.86 -10.92 6.47
N ILE A 39 -8.38 -10.27 7.52
CA ILE A 39 -8.10 -10.92 8.79
C ILE A 39 -9.36 -11.28 9.53
N ILE A 40 -10.29 -10.34 9.60
CA ILE A 40 -11.60 -10.56 10.19
C ILE A 40 -12.31 -11.67 9.41
N LEU A 41 -12.16 -11.67 8.08
CA LEU A 41 -12.70 -12.70 7.21
C LEU A 41 -12.03 -14.06 7.46
N ASP A 42 -10.70 -14.15 7.42
CA ASP A 42 -9.93 -15.38 7.63
C ASP A 42 -10.17 -15.97 9.02
N LYS A 43 -10.15 -15.14 10.06
CA LYS A 43 -10.49 -15.54 11.43
C LYS A 43 -11.92 -16.06 11.53
N SER A 44 -12.88 -15.41 10.87
CA SER A 44 -14.27 -15.89 10.85
C SER A 44 -14.39 -17.23 10.13
N LEU A 45 -13.75 -17.42 8.96
CA LEU A 45 -13.74 -18.68 8.23
C LEU A 45 -13.07 -19.80 9.04
N ASN A 46 -11.96 -19.49 9.72
CA ASN A 46 -11.26 -20.42 10.60
C ASN A 46 -12.06 -20.82 11.86
N GLN A 47 -12.93 -19.94 12.36
CA GLN A 47 -13.88 -20.28 13.43
C GLN A 47 -15.05 -21.13 12.90
N GLU A 48 -15.55 -20.80 11.72
CA GLU A 48 -16.64 -21.53 11.08
C GLU A 48 -16.23 -22.97 10.72
N ILE A 49 -15.04 -23.18 10.15
CA ILE A 49 -14.55 -24.54 9.85
C ILE A 49 -14.36 -25.37 11.11
N LYS A 50 -13.84 -24.79 12.20
CA LYS A 50 -13.73 -25.48 13.51
C LYS A 50 -15.10 -25.89 14.04
N THR A 51 -16.10 -25.03 13.85
CA THR A 51 -17.47 -25.31 14.26
C THR A 51 -18.11 -26.40 13.40
N ALA A 52 -17.88 -26.38 12.08
CA ALA A 52 -18.35 -27.41 11.15
C ALA A 52 -17.74 -28.79 11.47
N ILE A 53 -16.43 -28.83 11.75
CA ILE A 53 -15.73 -30.05 12.17
C ILE A 53 -16.31 -30.60 13.48
N LYS A 54 -16.54 -29.74 14.49
CA LYS A 54 -17.17 -30.15 15.76
C LYS A 54 -18.57 -30.72 15.58
N LYS A 55 -19.31 -30.22 14.59
CA LYS A 55 -20.66 -30.70 14.22
C LYS A 55 -20.65 -31.87 13.22
N GLN A 56 -19.48 -32.39 12.86
CA GLN A 56 -19.31 -33.45 11.84
C GLN A 56 -19.91 -33.10 10.46
N ALA A 57 -20.01 -31.81 10.13
CA ALA A 57 -20.50 -31.32 8.85
C ALA A 57 -19.35 -31.27 7.82
N TYR A 58 -18.94 -32.42 7.30
CA TYR A 58 -17.74 -32.55 6.47
C TYR A 58 -17.80 -31.81 5.12
N GLU A 59 -18.94 -31.83 4.44
CA GLU A 59 -19.12 -31.11 3.16
C GLU A 59 -18.94 -29.60 3.35
N GLN A 60 -19.62 -29.04 4.34
CA GLN A 60 -19.50 -27.62 4.68
C GLN A 60 -18.08 -27.25 5.12
N ALA A 61 -17.42 -28.12 5.89
CA ALA A 61 -16.02 -27.91 6.27
C ALA A 61 -15.09 -27.87 5.04
N ASN A 62 -15.34 -28.70 4.03
CA ASN A 62 -14.54 -28.74 2.82
C ASN A 62 -14.78 -27.50 1.93
N GLU A 63 -16.02 -27.00 1.84
CA GLU A 63 -16.32 -25.75 1.15
C GLU A 63 -15.59 -24.56 1.80
N ILE A 64 -15.65 -24.44 3.13
CA ILE A 64 -14.97 -23.37 3.86
C ILE A 64 -13.45 -23.49 3.69
N LYS A 65 -12.91 -24.72 3.70
CA LYS A 65 -11.49 -24.96 3.44
C LYS A 65 -11.06 -24.50 2.04
N SER A 66 -11.87 -24.79 1.02
CA SER A 66 -11.64 -24.31 -0.34
C SER A 66 -11.69 -22.78 -0.43
N GLN A 67 -12.62 -22.14 0.30
CA GLN A 67 -12.69 -20.67 0.39
C GLN A 67 -11.44 -20.06 1.06
N ILE A 68 -10.95 -20.67 2.15
CA ILE A 68 -9.70 -20.25 2.82
C ILE A 68 -8.51 -20.41 1.86
N ASN A 69 -8.41 -21.54 1.18
CA ASN A 69 -7.33 -21.78 0.23
C ASN A 69 -7.38 -20.80 -0.96
N GLY A 70 -8.57 -20.51 -1.50
CA GLY A 70 -8.75 -19.51 -2.55
C GLY A 70 -8.39 -18.10 -2.08
N LEU A 71 -8.79 -17.74 -0.86
CA LEU A 71 -8.40 -16.49 -0.21
C LEU A 71 -6.87 -16.38 -0.09
N HIS A 72 -6.20 -17.42 0.45
CA HIS A 72 -4.75 -17.46 0.60
C HIS A 72 -4.03 -17.48 -0.75
N TYR A 73 -4.57 -18.17 -1.75
CA TYR A 73 -4.05 -18.19 -3.10
C TYR A 73 -4.03 -16.79 -3.70
N ILE A 74 -5.16 -16.07 -3.66
CA ILE A 74 -5.27 -14.68 -4.14
C ILE A 74 -4.34 -13.73 -3.37
N LEU A 75 -4.18 -13.95 -2.05
CA LEU A 75 -3.22 -13.19 -1.24
C LEU A 75 -1.76 -13.53 -1.57
N SER A 76 -1.47 -14.75 -2.04
CA SER A 76 -0.13 -15.23 -2.37
C SER A 76 0.29 -14.93 -3.82
N THR A 77 -0.66 -14.79 -4.74
CA THR A 77 -0.39 -14.32 -6.10
C THR A 77 0.17 -12.90 -6.04
N LYS A 78 1.20 -12.62 -6.85
CA LYS A 78 2.06 -11.42 -6.85
C LYS A 78 1.35 -10.05 -7.01
N ASP A 79 0.03 -9.97 -6.87
CA ASP A 79 -0.71 -8.73 -6.69
C ASP A 79 -0.44 -8.14 -5.30
N SER A 80 0.65 -7.40 -5.29
CA SER A 80 1.32 -6.78 -4.15
C SER A 80 0.41 -5.83 -3.35
N SER A 81 -0.74 -5.44 -3.92
CA SER A 81 -1.75 -4.58 -3.30
C SER A 81 -2.60 -5.24 -2.21
N LEU A 82 -2.70 -6.58 -2.22
CA LEU A 82 -3.56 -7.34 -1.30
C LEU A 82 -2.85 -7.75 0.00
N LEU A 83 -1.54 -8.05 -0.08
CA LEU A 83 -0.70 -8.43 1.07
C LEU A 83 -0.58 -7.30 2.12
N LEU A 84 -0.69 -6.05 1.70
CA LEU A 84 -0.62 -4.87 2.57
C LEU A 84 -1.82 -4.72 3.50
N LYS A 85 -2.95 -5.34 3.16
CA LYS A 85 -4.20 -5.25 3.91
C LYS A 85 -4.29 -6.27 5.07
N LEU A 86 -3.23 -7.05 5.31
CA LEU A 86 -3.15 -8.04 6.38
C LEU A 86 -2.90 -7.38 7.75
N SER A 87 -3.96 -6.87 8.38
CA SER A 87 -4.00 -6.11 9.65
C SER A 87 -3.45 -6.76 10.96
N ASP A 88 -2.88 -7.97 10.91
CA ASP A 88 -2.26 -8.70 12.05
C ASP A 88 -0.79 -8.95 11.71
N ALA A 89 -0.47 -9.00 10.41
CA ALA A 89 0.88 -8.87 9.91
C ALA A 89 1.35 -7.41 9.96
N THR A 90 0.47 -6.41 10.10
CA THR A 90 0.85 -5.00 10.10
C THR A 90 1.68 -4.62 11.31
N ASP A 91 1.34 -5.08 12.52
CA ASP A 91 2.14 -4.78 13.71
C ASP A 91 3.50 -5.50 13.62
N ALA A 92 3.48 -6.80 13.33
CA ALA A 92 4.69 -7.60 13.14
C ALA A 92 5.58 -7.04 12.00
N LEU A 93 4.99 -6.55 10.91
CA LEU A 93 5.68 -5.92 9.79
C LEU A 93 6.27 -4.57 10.22
N GLN A 94 5.52 -3.73 10.92
CA GLN A 94 6.05 -2.45 11.41
C GLN A 94 7.22 -2.66 12.37
N TYR A 95 7.17 -3.69 13.23
CA TYR A 95 8.33 -4.09 14.05
C TYR A 95 9.51 -4.57 13.19
N LYS A 96 9.25 -5.35 12.14
CA LYS A 96 10.30 -5.77 11.18
C LYS A 96 10.95 -4.58 10.48
N ILE A 97 10.21 -3.51 10.17
CA ILE A 97 10.78 -2.29 9.57
C ILE A 97 11.90 -1.73 10.47
N VAL A 98 11.62 -1.57 11.77
CA VAL A 98 12.60 -1.08 12.75
C VAL A 98 13.83 -1.99 12.79
N GLN A 99 13.61 -3.31 12.89
CA GLN A 99 14.69 -4.29 12.99
C GLN A 99 15.58 -4.38 11.75
N LYS A 100 14.98 -4.22 10.55
CA LYS A 100 15.67 -4.34 9.26
C LYS A 100 16.37 -3.05 8.86
N LEU A 101 15.68 -1.91 8.98
CA LEU A 101 16.27 -0.63 8.65
C LEU A 101 17.38 -0.25 9.63
N LYS A 102 17.19 -0.52 10.94
CA LYS A 102 18.08 -0.05 12.01
C LYS A 102 18.39 1.45 11.89
N HIS A 103 17.44 2.23 11.39
CA HIS A 103 17.60 3.65 11.13
C HIS A 103 17.73 4.40 12.47
N PRO A 104 18.67 5.34 12.63
CA PRO A 104 18.99 5.98 13.92
C PRO A 104 17.79 6.72 14.55
N LEU A 105 16.95 7.33 13.71
CA LEU A 105 15.75 8.06 14.14
C LEU A 105 14.49 7.18 14.27
N LEU A 106 14.51 5.94 13.76
CA LEU A 106 13.32 5.08 13.75
C LEU A 106 13.34 4.12 14.96
N LYS A 107 12.94 4.63 16.13
CA LYS A 107 12.95 3.86 17.39
C LYS A 107 11.69 3.03 17.62
N LYS A 108 10.59 3.42 16.98
CA LYS A 108 9.28 2.78 17.16
C LYS A 108 8.74 2.32 15.80
N PRO A 109 7.89 1.28 15.79
CA PRO A 109 7.19 0.85 14.59
C PRO A 109 6.42 2.03 13.96
N PRO A 110 6.65 2.38 12.68
CA PRO A 110 6.01 3.53 12.07
C PRO A 110 4.54 3.22 11.77
N ILE A 111 3.63 4.06 12.28
CA ILE A 111 2.19 3.93 12.05
C ILE A 111 1.83 4.64 10.74
N ARG A 112 2.35 5.83 10.50
CA ARG A 112 2.13 6.63 9.29
C ARG A 112 3.39 6.69 8.45
N ILE A 113 3.35 6.09 7.26
CA ILE A 113 4.45 6.12 6.28
C ILE A 113 4.00 6.96 5.08
N GLU A 114 4.84 7.89 4.65
CA GLU A 114 4.57 8.77 3.51
C GLU A 114 5.56 8.50 2.38
N CYS A 115 5.06 8.26 1.16
CA CYS A 115 5.86 8.09 -0.05
C CYS A 115 5.75 9.30 -0.95
N TYR A 116 6.88 9.75 -1.49
CA TYR A 116 6.94 10.82 -2.46
C TYR A 116 7.49 10.33 -3.79
N ASP A 117 6.72 10.51 -4.87
CA ASP A 117 7.14 10.23 -6.24
C ASP A 117 7.03 11.50 -7.11
N LEU A 118 7.89 11.59 -8.12
CA LEU A 118 7.93 12.65 -9.12
C LEU A 118 7.65 12.06 -10.51
N ALA A 119 6.53 12.47 -11.10
CA ALA A 119 6.21 12.15 -12.49
C ALA A 119 6.41 13.37 -13.39
N HIS A 120 7.03 13.13 -14.55
CA HIS A 120 7.15 14.14 -15.59
C HIS A 120 5.87 14.19 -16.43
N LEU A 121 5.23 15.36 -16.56
CA LEU A 121 4.19 15.59 -17.56
C LEU A 121 4.86 15.91 -18.90
N GLN A 122 4.23 15.55 -20.02
CA GLN A 122 4.66 16.04 -21.33
C GLN A 122 4.66 17.59 -21.32
N GLY A 123 5.84 18.20 -21.51
CA GLY A 123 6.06 19.64 -21.42
C GLY A 123 6.99 20.03 -20.26
N GLU A 124 6.80 21.22 -19.69
CA GLU A 124 7.66 21.78 -18.63
C GLU A 124 7.12 21.60 -17.20
N ASN A 125 6.05 20.81 -17.02
CA ASN A 125 5.37 20.66 -15.73
C ASN A 125 5.74 19.33 -15.06
N TYR A 126 6.01 19.37 -13.75
CA TYR A 126 6.19 18.18 -12.93
C TYR A 126 4.99 17.99 -12.00
N VAL A 127 4.63 16.73 -11.76
CA VAL A 127 3.63 16.34 -10.76
C VAL A 127 4.32 15.56 -9.68
N GLY A 128 4.38 16.15 -8.49
CA GLY A 128 4.65 15.41 -7.28
C GLY A 128 3.42 14.64 -6.84
N SER A 129 3.62 13.46 -6.30
CA SER A 129 2.55 12.67 -5.69
C SER A 129 2.97 12.19 -4.31
N LEU A 130 2.01 12.21 -3.39
CA LEU A 130 2.13 11.67 -2.05
C LEU A 130 1.14 10.52 -1.90
N ALA A 131 1.67 9.32 -1.64
CA ALA A 131 0.90 8.19 -1.16
C ALA A 131 1.15 7.98 0.33
N VAL A 132 0.08 7.71 1.08
CA VAL A 132 0.13 7.58 2.54
C VAL A 132 -0.31 6.18 2.94
N PHE A 133 0.44 5.56 3.84
CA PHE A 133 0.07 4.30 4.46
C PHE A 133 -0.12 4.53 5.96
N ILE A 134 -1.24 4.05 6.50
CA ILE A 134 -1.55 4.09 7.92
C ILE A 134 -1.73 2.64 8.39
N LYS A 135 -0.95 2.25 9.40
CA LYS A 135 -0.90 0.89 9.94
C LYS A 135 -0.69 -0.15 8.84
N GLY A 136 0.20 0.14 7.89
CA GLY A 136 0.54 -0.76 6.78
C GLY A 136 -0.49 -0.85 5.65
N ALA A 137 -1.62 -0.15 5.73
CA ALA A 137 -2.61 -0.10 4.67
C ALA A 137 -2.62 1.28 3.96
N PRO A 138 -2.90 1.34 2.65
CA PRO A 138 -3.00 2.61 1.95
C PRO A 138 -4.18 3.47 2.47
N SER A 139 -3.93 4.74 2.79
CA SER A 139 -4.93 5.74 3.18
C SER A 139 -5.17 6.72 2.04
N THR A 140 -6.03 6.35 1.10
CA THR A 140 -6.26 7.11 -0.14
C THR A 140 -6.81 8.52 0.07
N GLN A 141 -7.54 8.75 1.17
CA GLN A 141 -8.03 10.08 1.57
C GLN A 141 -6.90 11.06 1.92
N ASP A 142 -5.73 10.54 2.30
CA ASP A 142 -4.57 11.33 2.68
C ASP A 142 -3.61 11.57 1.51
N TYR A 143 -3.94 11.08 0.31
CA TYR A 143 -3.09 11.27 -0.87
C TYR A 143 -3.14 12.71 -1.34
N ARG A 144 -2.02 13.21 -1.89
CA ARG A 144 -1.91 14.59 -2.37
C ARG A 144 -1.13 14.66 -3.68
N HIS A 145 -1.55 15.54 -4.57
CA HIS A 145 -0.80 15.92 -5.76
C HIS A 145 -0.20 17.29 -5.56
N PHE A 146 1.02 17.49 -6.07
CA PHE A 146 1.72 18.75 -6.05
C PHE A 146 2.01 19.16 -7.49
N ASN A 147 1.42 20.27 -7.93
CA ASN A 147 1.77 20.87 -9.21
C ASN A 147 3.05 21.69 -9.03
N ILE A 148 4.10 21.32 -9.76
CA ILE A 148 5.40 21.97 -9.68
C ILE A 148 5.68 22.67 -11.02
N ARG A 149 5.94 23.97 -10.93
CA ARG A 149 6.42 24.80 -12.04
C ARG A 149 7.87 25.12 -11.74
N LEU A 150 8.79 24.60 -12.54
CA LEU A 150 10.23 24.77 -12.33
C LEU A 150 10.87 25.37 -13.58
N PRO A 151 11.63 26.47 -13.47
CA PRO A 151 12.51 26.94 -14.54
C PRO A 151 13.74 26.02 -14.69
N ASP A 152 14.26 25.51 -13.57
CA ASP A 152 15.50 24.73 -13.51
C ASP A 152 15.22 23.23 -13.34
N ARG A 153 15.66 22.49 -14.36
CA ARG A 153 15.30 21.11 -14.71
C ARG A 153 16.02 20.08 -13.84
N SER A 154 15.61 19.89 -12.58
CA SER A 154 16.24 18.89 -11.72
C SER A 154 15.27 18.23 -10.74
N ASP A 155 15.04 16.92 -10.94
CA ASP A 155 14.13 16.11 -10.12
C ASP A 155 14.43 16.20 -8.62
N PRO A 156 15.70 16.17 -8.14
CA PRO A 156 15.98 16.38 -6.72
C PRO A 156 15.48 17.72 -6.15
N PHE A 157 15.57 18.83 -6.91
CA PHE A 157 15.07 20.12 -6.46
C PHE A 157 13.55 20.17 -6.44
N ALA A 158 12.90 19.53 -7.43
CA ALA A 158 11.44 19.33 -7.40
C ALA A 158 11.01 18.56 -6.15
N MET A 159 11.78 17.53 -5.75
CA MET A 159 11.49 16.73 -4.55
C MET A 159 11.56 17.60 -3.29
N ARG A 160 12.61 18.42 -3.15
CA ARG A 160 12.73 19.36 -2.03
C ARG A 160 11.55 20.31 -1.94
N GLN A 161 11.08 20.87 -3.05
CA GLN A 161 9.90 21.75 -3.04
C GLN A 161 8.63 21.04 -2.58
N ILE A 162 8.42 19.77 -2.97
CA ILE A 162 7.28 18.99 -2.48
C ILE A 162 7.34 18.87 -0.96
N ILE A 163 8.52 18.49 -0.44
CA ILE A 163 8.74 18.30 0.99
C ILE A 163 8.53 19.62 1.76
N GLU A 164 9.08 20.74 1.28
CA GLU A 164 8.87 22.06 1.91
C GLU A 164 7.38 22.43 1.94
N ARG A 165 6.66 22.24 0.83
CA ARG A 165 5.20 22.49 0.77
C ARG A 165 4.43 21.57 1.69
N ARG A 166 4.78 20.28 1.75
CA ARG A 166 4.15 19.30 2.63
C ARG A 166 4.20 19.75 4.09
N PHE A 167 5.34 20.23 4.56
CA PHE A 167 5.53 20.60 5.96
C PHE A 167 4.89 21.94 6.34
N ASN A 168 4.43 22.73 5.36
CA ASN A 168 3.54 23.87 5.62
C ASN A 168 2.11 23.42 6.01
N HIS A 169 1.72 22.17 5.69
CA HIS A 169 0.41 21.59 6.01
C HIS A 169 0.45 20.76 7.30
N LYS A 170 0.35 21.44 8.46
CA LYS A 170 0.35 20.78 9.77
C LYS A 170 -0.88 19.91 10.00
N GLU A 171 -1.98 20.21 9.35
CA GLU A 171 -3.27 19.52 9.46
C GLU A 171 -3.26 18.10 8.83
N TRP A 172 -2.26 17.75 8.02
CA TRP A 172 -2.13 16.41 7.43
C TRP A 172 -1.49 15.38 8.37
N GLY A 173 -1.15 15.78 9.60
CA GLY A 173 -0.48 14.94 10.59
C GLY A 173 1.03 14.82 10.34
N THR A 174 1.71 14.14 11.25
CA THR A 174 3.17 13.95 11.21
C THR A 174 3.50 12.53 10.75
N PRO A 175 4.36 12.34 9.72
CA PRO A 175 4.81 11.02 9.33
C PRO A 175 5.79 10.43 10.35
N ASP A 176 5.69 9.12 10.57
CA ASP A 176 6.66 8.36 11.35
C ASP A 176 7.84 7.87 10.50
N LEU A 177 7.68 7.85 9.17
CA LEU A 177 8.72 7.50 8.19
C LEU A 177 8.39 8.11 6.83
N ILE A 178 9.39 8.74 6.21
CA ILE A 178 9.32 9.23 4.83
C ILE A 178 10.10 8.30 3.90
N VAL A 179 9.51 7.98 2.76
CA VAL A 179 10.13 7.20 1.67
C VAL A 179 10.14 8.04 0.40
N LEU A 180 11.33 8.35 -0.10
CA LEU A 180 11.52 9.09 -1.35
C LEU A 180 11.73 8.10 -2.50
N ASP A 181 10.96 8.23 -3.58
CA ASP A 181 11.28 7.54 -4.84
C ASP A 181 12.48 8.23 -5.48
N GLY A 182 13.64 7.60 -5.37
CA GLY A 182 14.90 8.22 -5.75
C GLY A 182 16.10 7.58 -5.09
N GLY A 183 17.28 7.95 -5.58
CA GLY A 183 18.54 7.52 -4.99
C GLY A 183 19.11 8.56 -4.03
N ILE A 184 20.43 8.50 -3.87
CA ILE A 184 21.22 9.43 -3.06
C ILE A 184 20.98 10.91 -3.43
N PRO A 185 20.84 11.32 -4.71
CA PRO A 185 20.61 12.74 -5.04
C PRO A 185 19.31 13.28 -4.43
N GLN A 186 18.22 12.52 -4.49
CA GLN A 186 16.94 12.88 -3.90
C GLN A 186 17.03 12.91 -2.38
N LEU A 187 17.67 11.91 -1.76
CA LEU A 187 17.91 11.87 -0.32
C LEU A 187 18.68 13.12 0.15
N SER A 188 19.78 13.44 -0.51
CA SER A 188 20.68 14.53 -0.12
C SER A 188 20.02 15.90 -0.19
N ILE A 189 19.19 16.15 -1.20
CA ILE A 189 18.53 17.44 -1.40
C ILE A 189 17.24 17.57 -0.59
N ALA A 190 16.52 16.47 -0.34
CA ALA A 190 15.28 16.49 0.43
C ALA A 190 15.50 16.50 1.95
N THR A 191 16.51 15.79 2.47
CA THR A 191 16.76 15.65 3.91
C THR A 191 16.82 17.00 4.65
N PRO A 192 17.51 18.05 4.15
CA PRO A 192 17.54 19.36 4.81
C PRO A 192 16.18 20.05 4.94
N ALA A 193 15.18 19.68 4.14
CA ALA A 193 13.83 20.23 4.20
C ALA A 193 12.89 19.43 5.13
N ILE A 194 13.35 18.29 5.66
CA ILE A 194 12.58 17.43 6.56
C ILE A 194 12.95 17.80 8.01
N PRO A 195 11.96 17.90 8.93
CA PRO A 195 12.25 18.07 10.35
C PRO A 195 13.21 16.99 10.87
N PRO A 196 14.25 17.33 11.65
CA PRO A 196 15.39 16.45 11.96
C PRO A 196 15.03 15.22 12.82
N HIS A 197 13.81 15.15 13.36
CA HIS A 197 13.32 14.02 14.14
C HIS A 197 12.57 12.97 13.31
N ILE A 198 12.27 13.26 12.04
CA ILE A 198 11.51 12.38 11.16
C ILE A 198 12.50 11.52 10.35
N PRO A 199 12.44 10.18 10.45
CA PRO A 199 13.32 9.32 9.66
C PRO A 199 12.93 9.39 8.17
N VAL A 200 13.94 9.41 7.32
CA VAL A 200 13.80 9.44 5.86
C VAL A 200 14.67 8.37 5.22
N ILE A 201 14.09 7.64 4.27
CA ILE A 201 14.82 6.72 3.41
C ILE A 201 14.57 7.08 1.94
N ALA A 202 15.50 6.71 1.08
CA ALA A 202 15.33 6.78 -0.37
C ALA A 202 15.42 5.37 -0.97
N LEU A 203 14.51 5.04 -1.89
CA LEU A 203 14.42 3.73 -2.55
C LEU A 203 14.80 3.85 -4.02
N ALA A 204 15.96 3.30 -4.41
CA ALA A 204 16.44 3.38 -5.78
C ALA A 204 15.89 2.25 -6.68
N LYS A 205 15.18 2.64 -7.73
CA LYS A 205 14.44 1.75 -8.65
C LYS A 205 15.23 0.61 -9.30
N LYS A 206 16.49 0.83 -9.71
CA LYS A 206 17.25 -0.18 -10.50
C LYS A 206 17.67 -1.41 -9.68
N LYS A 207 17.97 -1.22 -8.40
CA LYS A 207 18.51 -2.28 -7.52
C LYS A 207 17.64 -2.54 -6.29
N GLU A 208 16.54 -1.80 -6.14
CA GLU A 208 15.69 -1.80 -4.95
C GLU A 208 16.50 -1.56 -3.67
N THR A 209 17.55 -0.73 -3.81
CA THR A 209 18.47 -0.40 -2.73
C THR A 209 17.91 0.74 -1.89
N ILE A 210 17.97 0.58 -0.58
CA ILE A 210 17.53 1.57 0.40
C ILE A 210 18.75 2.38 0.84
N TYR A 211 18.61 3.71 0.83
CA TYR A 211 19.62 4.65 1.30
C TYR A 211 19.05 5.51 2.44
N PHE A 212 19.87 5.77 3.47
CA PHE A 212 19.55 6.71 4.55
C PHE A 212 20.83 7.21 5.22
N TYR A 213 20.71 8.19 6.11
CA TYR A 213 21.84 8.70 6.89
C TYR A 213 21.90 8.04 8.28
N ASP A 214 23.10 7.65 8.71
CA ASP A 214 23.34 7.25 10.10
C ASP A 214 23.43 8.45 11.05
N SER A 215 23.73 8.19 12.33
CA SER A 215 23.87 9.23 13.36
C SER A 215 25.03 10.20 13.10
N GLU A 216 26.01 9.83 12.27
CA GLU A 216 27.16 10.65 11.87
C GLU A 216 26.94 11.33 10.50
N TYR A 217 25.71 11.27 9.97
CA TYR A 217 25.35 11.81 8.66
C TYR A 217 26.08 11.14 7.48
N LYS A 218 26.52 9.88 7.64
CA LYS A 218 27.09 9.06 6.58
C LYS A 218 26.00 8.25 5.87
N ILE A 219 26.15 8.05 4.57
CA ILE A 219 25.18 7.29 3.77
C ILE A 219 25.31 5.80 4.10
N VAL A 220 24.23 5.22 4.63
CA VAL A 220 24.05 3.79 4.78
C VAL A 220 23.38 3.25 3.51
N THR A 221 23.92 2.15 2.99
CA THR A 221 23.35 1.41 1.86
C THR A 221 22.84 0.07 2.35
N LEU A 222 21.55 -0.18 2.21
CA LEU A 222 20.90 -1.42 2.65
C LEU A 222 20.26 -2.12 1.44
N ASN A 223 20.70 -3.36 1.19
CA ASN A 223 20.12 -4.26 0.21
C ASN A 223 19.38 -5.37 0.95
N LEU A 224 18.08 -5.48 0.71
CA LEU A 224 17.26 -6.56 1.24
C LEU A 224 16.98 -7.59 0.14
N PRO A 225 16.75 -8.87 0.48
CA PRO A 225 16.25 -9.85 -0.48
C PRO A 225 14.95 -9.39 -1.14
N ILE A 226 14.72 -9.77 -2.40
CA ILE A 226 13.54 -9.35 -3.19
C ILE A 226 12.24 -9.85 -2.53
N GLU A 227 12.30 -10.98 -1.85
CA GLU A 227 11.20 -11.60 -1.12
C GLU A 227 11.00 -11.01 0.28
N ASP A 228 11.87 -10.09 0.73
CA ASP A 228 11.77 -9.49 2.06
C ASP A 228 10.48 -8.67 2.18
N PRO A 229 9.66 -8.90 3.22
CA PRO A 229 8.37 -8.23 3.35
C PRO A 229 8.50 -6.71 3.59
N VAL A 230 9.60 -6.24 4.18
CA VAL A 230 9.86 -4.80 4.37
C VAL A 230 10.19 -4.15 3.03
N LEU A 231 11.00 -4.81 2.20
CA LEU A 231 11.28 -4.30 0.86
C LEU A 231 10.02 -4.25 0.00
N ASN A 232 9.22 -5.31 0.04
CA ASN A 232 7.97 -5.36 -0.71
C ASN A 232 6.98 -4.28 -0.26
N LEU A 233 6.90 -3.97 1.04
CA LEU A 233 6.13 -2.83 1.53
C LEU A 233 6.57 -1.52 0.87
N PHE A 234 7.87 -1.21 0.86
CA PHE A 234 8.37 0.04 0.26
C PHE A 234 8.18 0.09 -1.26
N ARG A 235 8.35 -1.05 -1.95
CA ARG A 235 8.07 -1.16 -3.39
C ARG A 235 6.60 -0.86 -3.68
N ASN A 236 5.68 -1.42 -2.90
CA ASN A 236 4.25 -1.18 -3.08
C ASN A 236 3.87 0.27 -2.76
N LEU A 237 4.48 0.85 -1.73
CA LEU A 237 4.29 2.23 -1.35
C LEU A 237 4.72 3.18 -2.49
N ARG A 238 5.85 2.88 -3.14
CA ARG A 238 6.31 3.55 -4.37
C ARG A 238 5.34 3.33 -5.53
N ASP A 239 4.98 2.09 -5.82
CA ASP A 239 4.11 1.76 -6.95
C ASP A 239 2.73 2.42 -6.79
N GLU A 240 2.24 2.56 -5.56
CA GLU A 240 1.02 3.29 -5.22
C GLU A 240 1.15 4.80 -5.47
N ALA A 241 2.27 5.42 -5.07
CA ALA A 241 2.57 6.82 -5.37
C ALA A 241 2.63 7.04 -6.88
N HIS A 242 3.35 6.17 -7.60
CA HIS A 242 3.47 6.22 -9.05
C HIS A 242 2.11 6.04 -9.76
N ARG A 243 1.29 5.10 -9.30
CA ARG A 243 -0.09 4.91 -9.80
C ARG A 243 -0.92 6.17 -9.57
N PHE A 244 -0.81 6.77 -8.39
CA PHE A 244 -1.54 7.98 -8.05
C PHE A 244 -1.10 9.17 -8.91
N ALA A 245 0.20 9.34 -9.16
CA ALA A 245 0.73 10.31 -10.11
C ALA A 245 0.08 10.12 -11.49
N ASN A 246 0.17 8.91 -12.07
CA ASN A 246 -0.38 8.59 -13.39
C ASN A 246 -1.90 8.82 -13.50
N SER A 247 -2.67 8.57 -12.45
CA SER A 247 -4.12 8.81 -12.44
C SER A 247 -4.49 10.30 -12.65
N PHE A 248 -3.62 11.22 -12.25
CA PHE A 248 -3.79 12.65 -12.46
C PHE A 248 -3.62 13.04 -13.92
N HIS A 249 -2.70 12.39 -14.64
CA HIS A 249 -2.51 12.59 -16.09
C HIS A 249 -3.79 12.25 -16.87
N ILE A 250 -4.47 11.16 -16.52
CA ILE A 250 -5.71 10.72 -17.19
C ILE A 250 -6.83 11.75 -16.96
N LYS A 251 -6.96 12.25 -15.73
CA LYS A 251 -7.98 13.27 -15.39
C LYS A 251 -7.72 14.62 -16.09
N GLN A 252 -6.46 15.05 -16.20
CA GLN A 252 -6.11 16.28 -16.92
C GLN A 252 -6.35 16.16 -18.42
N ARG A 253 -5.95 15.04 -19.06
CA ARG A 253 -6.18 14.82 -20.51
C ARG A 253 -7.66 14.81 -20.88
N ARG A 254 -8.52 14.24 -20.03
CA ARG A 254 -9.98 14.28 -20.25
C ARG A 254 -10.54 15.70 -20.16
N LYS A 255 -9.99 16.57 -19.30
CA LYS A 255 -10.43 17.97 -19.21
C LYS A 255 -9.99 18.80 -20.42
N SER A 256 -8.78 18.58 -20.95
CA SER A 256 -8.28 19.33 -22.12
C SER A 256 -8.91 18.92 -23.45
N LEU A 257 -9.58 17.76 -23.51
CA LEU A 257 -10.34 17.30 -24.69
C LEU A 257 -11.79 17.79 -24.70
N ILE A 258 -12.25 18.40 -23.60
CA ILE A 258 -13.62 18.91 -23.43
C ILE A 258 -13.65 20.46 -23.41
N SER A 259 -12.47 21.11 -23.50
CA SER A 259 -12.29 22.56 -23.60
C SER A 259 -11.80 22.94 -24.99
#